data_AF-A0A9Q1J126-F1
#
_entry.id   AF-A0A9Q1J126-F1
#
_cell.length_a   1.000
_cell.length_b   1.000
_cell.length_c   1.000
_cell.angle_alpha   90.00
_cell.angle_beta   90.00
_cell.angle_gamma   90.00
#
_symmetry.space_group_name_H-M   'P 1'
#
loop_
_entity.id
_entity.type
_entity.pdbx_description
1 polymer ?
#
loop_
_entity_poly.entity_id
_entity_poly.type
_entity_poly.pdbx_seq_one_letter_code
_entity_poly.pdbx_strand_id
1 'polypeptide(L)'
;MLGLVEHLPDIHEGAGKWIRALEEETMGKLLAVGDLKALLARLLGMARMEDVLMKSGLQAAVNTPYLDGASFDQFRPAMWRTLRVEAMPPPVRSRLEDVVGLNSKPHREFCDHGIHAVEKYRKDEQKLKDQEKETQWKLTQL
;
A
#
# COMPACT_ATOMS: atom_id res chain seq x y z
N MET A 1 -7.82 22.50 -16.62
CA MET A 1 -6.78 22.14 -15.64
C MET A 1 -7.03 20.70 -15.26
N LEU A 2 -6.21 19.79 -15.76
CA LEU A 2 -6.28 18.38 -15.36
C LEU A 2 -5.86 18.29 -13.89
N GLY A 3 -6.63 17.58 -13.07
CA GLY A 3 -6.42 17.49 -11.62
C GLY A 3 -5.18 16.66 -11.28
N LEU A 4 -4.59 16.87 -10.09
CA LEU A 4 -3.45 16.07 -9.59
C LEU A 4 -3.66 14.56 -9.75
N VAL A 5 -4.89 14.07 -9.54
CA VAL A 5 -5.22 12.64 -9.65
C VAL A 5 -5.16 12.09 -11.06
N GLU A 6 -5.32 12.92 -12.09
CA GLU A 6 -5.25 12.48 -13.49
C GLU A 6 -3.81 12.23 -13.94
N HIS A 7 -2.81 12.72 -13.19
CA HIS A 7 -1.39 12.51 -13.47
C HIS A 7 -0.77 11.39 -12.62
N LEU A 8 -1.50 10.87 -11.63
CA LEU A 8 -1.02 9.80 -10.77
C LEU A 8 -1.36 8.43 -11.41
N PRO A 9 -0.41 7.48 -11.43
CA PRO A 9 -0.69 6.12 -11.90
C PRO A 9 -1.69 5.40 -10.99
N ASP A 10 -2.16 4.21 -11.35
CA ASP A 10 -2.98 3.42 -10.43
C ASP A 10 -2.14 2.93 -9.24
N ILE A 11 -2.60 3.21 -8.03
CA ILE A 11 -1.95 2.76 -6.78
C ILE A 11 -2.04 1.23 -6.60
N HIS A 12 -3.02 0.57 -7.24
CA HIS A 12 -3.21 -0.88 -7.21
C HIS A 12 -2.18 -1.64 -8.05
N GLU A 13 -1.49 -0.99 -8.99
CA GLU A 13 -0.34 -1.58 -9.70
C GLU A 13 0.95 -1.59 -8.86
N GLY A 14 0.86 -1.13 -7.62
CA GLY A 14 1.95 -1.01 -6.67
C GLY A 14 2.22 0.45 -6.32
N ALA A 15 2.19 0.75 -5.02
CA ALA A 15 2.32 2.12 -4.53
C ALA A 15 3.66 2.80 -4.86
N GLY A 16 4.71 2.05 -5.24
CA GLY A 16 6.03 2.63 -5.51
C GLY A 16 6.04 3.67 -6.63
N LYS A 17 5.37 3.40 -7.76
CA LYS A 17 5.26 4.35 -8.87
C LYS A 17 4.38 5.54 -8.50
N TRP A 18 3.28 5.27 -7.81
CA TRP A 18 2.35 6.30 -7.34
C TRP A 18 2.99 7.27 -6.36
N ILE A 19 3.70 6.76 -5.35
CA ILE A 19 4.41 7.58 -4.36
C ILE A 19 5.41 8.48 -5.05
N ARG A 20 6.20 7.94 -5.98
CA ARG A 20 7.19 8.72 -6.72
C ARG A 20 6.55 9.84 -7.53
N ALA A 21 5.49 9.54 -8.28
CA ALA A 21 4.78 10.56 -9.06
C ALA A 21 4.19 11.65 -8.15
N LEU A 22 3.61 11.26 -7.02
CA LEU A 22 3.10 12.23 -6.04
C LEU A 22 4.21 13.12 -5.48
N GLU A 23 5.36 12.55 -5.11
CA GLU A 23 6.52 13.30 -4.61
C GLU A 23 7.08 14.28 -5.66
N GLU A 24 7.09 13.88 -6.94
CA GLU A 24 7.49 14.75 -8.06
C GLU A 24 6.51 15.92 -8.26
N GLU A 25 5.19 15.66 -8.27
CA GLU A 25 4.13 16.68 -8.41
C GLU A 25 4.02 17.64 -7.21
N THR A 26 4.47 17.17 -6.04
CA THR A 26 4.39 17.91 -4.78
C THR A 26 5.73 18.45 -4.32
N MET A 27 6.77 18.32 -5.15
CA MET A 27 8.11 18.83 -4.86
C MET A 27 8.06 20.34 -4.56
N GLY A 28 8.68 20.73 -3.44
CA GLY A 28 8.70 22.12 -2.98
C GLY A 28 7.39 22.61 -2.35
N LYS A 29 6.37 21.74 -2.19
CA LYS A 29 5.12 22.06 -1.49
C LYS A 29 5.12 21.39 -0.11
N LEU A 30 4.63 22.12 0.90
CA LEU A 30 4.32 21.57 2.20
C LEU A 30 2.92 20.96 2.14
N LEU A 31 2.85 19.63 2.17
CA LEU A 31 1.56 18.91 2.20
C LEU A 31 1.03 18.89 3.64
N ALA A 32 -0.25 19.19 3.78
CA ALA A 32 -0.96 18.98 5.03
C ALA A 32 -1.51 17.55 5.10
N VAL A 33 -1.75 17.04 6.32
CA VAL A 33 -2.39 15.74 6.53
C VAL A 33 -3.76 15.67 5.85
N GLY A 34 -4.52 16.78 5.86
CA GLY A 34 -5.81 16.90 5.19
C GLY A 34 -5.74 16.75 3.68
N ASP A 35 -4.71 17.30 3.02
CA ASP A 35 -4.53 17.17 1.58
C ASP A 35 -4.36 15.70 1.19
N LEU A 36 -3.53 14.98 1.95
CA LEU A 36 -3.31 13.56 1.73
C LEU A 36 -4.56 12.73 2.06
N LYS A 37 -5.25 13.05 3.15
CA LYS A 37 -6.50 12.39 3.55
C LYS A 37 -7.56 12.50 2.45
N ALA A 38 -7.78 13.70 1.92
CA ALA A 38 -8.70 13.94 0.81
C ALA A 38 -8.28 13.19 -0.46
N LEU A 39 -6.98 13.19 -0.77
CA LEU A 39 -6.44 12.46 -1.92
C LEU A 39 -6.67 10.95 -1.80
N LEU A 40 -6.35 10.36 -0.65
CA LEU A 40 -6.55 8.93 -0.39
C LEU A 40 -8.02 8.54 -0.36
N ALA A 41 -8.88 9.37 0.24
CA ALA A 41 -10.33 9.14 0.24
C ALA A 41 -10.89 9.10 -1.20
N ARG A 42 -10.41 10.00 -2.06
CA ARG A 42 -10.81 10.04 -3.48
C ARG A 42 -10.32 8.84 -4.28
N LEU A 43 -9.12 8.33 -3.99
CA LEU A 43 -8.51 7.23 -4.74
C LEU A 43 -8.95 5.84 -4.25
N LEU A 44 -9.03 5.66 -2.93
CA LEU A 44 -9.23 4.35 -2.30
C LEU A 44 -10.64 4.15 -1.74
N GLY A 45 -11.40 5.23 -1.57
CA GLY A 45 -12.62 5.30 -0.79
C GLY A 45 -12.35 5.61 0.69
N MET A 46 -13.38 6.09 1.39
CA MET A 46 -13.30 6.52 2.80
C MET A 46 -12.80 5.40 3.73
N ALA A 47 -13.42 4.22 3.69
CA ALA A 47 -13.09 3.12 4.59
C ALA A 47 -11.62 2.67 4.48
N ARG A 48 -11.07 2.61 3.25
CA ARG A 48 -9.66 2.23 3.04
C ARG A 48 -8.70 3.35 3.42
N MET A 49 -9.08 4.60 3.19
CA MET A 49 -8.30 5.75 3.66
C MET A 49 -8.17 5.74 5.18
N GLU A 50 -9.25 5.46 5.91
CA GLU A 50 -9.23 5.39 7.38
C GLU A 50 -8.29 4.28 7.88
N ASP A 51 -8.37 3.09 7.30
CA ASP A 51 -7.49 1.96 7.62
C ASP A 51 -6.01 2.30 7.38
N VAL A 52 -5.70 2.95 6.26
CA VAL A 52 -4.35 3.44 5.96
C VAL A 52 -3.85 4.42 7.03
N LEU A 53 -4.66 5.41 7.41
CA LEU A 53 -4.29 6.38 8.44
C LEU A 53 -4.07 5.70 9.81
N MET A 54 -4.91 4.74 10.17
CA MET A 54 -4.76 3.97 11.42
C MET A 54 -3.43 3.22 11.46
N LYS A 55 -3.04 2.60 10.34
CA LYS A 55 -1.81 1.82 10.21
C LYS A 55 -0.55 2.67 10.02
N SER A 56 -0.68 3.94 9.59
CA SER A 56 0.45 4.84 9.31
C SER A 56 0.85 5.74 10.49
N GLY A 57 0.29 5.54 11.68
CA GLY A 57 0.53 6.42 12.84
C GLY A 57 -0.24 7.74 12.78
N LEU A 58 -1.26 7.84 11.90
CA LEU A 58 -2.15 8.99 11.77
C LEU A 58 -3.57 8.68 12.29
N GLN A 59 -3.72 7.69 13.18
CA GLN A 59 -5.01 7.28 13.74
C GLN A 59 -5.77 8.44 14.40
N ALA A 60 -5.04 9.37 15.02
CA ALA A 60 -5.66 10.56 15.64
C ALA A 60 -6.31 11.46 14.59
N ALA A 61 -5.75 11.57 13.38
CA ALA A 61 -6.26 12.44 12.31
C ALA A 61 -7.50 11.88 11.59
N VAL A 62 -7.89 10.63 11.83
CA VAL A 62 -9.07 10.00 11.19
C VAL A 62 -10.34 10.78 11.50
N ASN A 63 -10.61 11.01 12.79
CA ASN A 63 -11.85 11.66 13.26
C ASN A 63 -11.62 13.05 13.85
N THR A 64 -10.47 13.65 13.58
CA THR A 64 -10.04 14.89 14.24
C THR A 64 -9.65 15.95 13.19
N PRO A 65 -10.62 16.68 12.62
CA PRO A 65 -10.37 17.59 11.50
C PRO A 65 -9.37 18.71 11.81
N TYR A 66 -9.23 19.14 13.07
CA TYR A 66 -8.24 20.17 13.41
C TYR A 66 -6.78 19.70 13.26
N LEU A 67 -6.53 18.38 13.16
CA LEU A 67 -5.21 17.83 12.85
C LEU A 67 -4.92 17.83 11.34
N ASP A 68 -5.90 18.11 10.49
CA ASP A 68 -5.72 18.09 9.02
C ASP A 68 -4.70 19.15 8.56
N GLY A 69 -4.53 20.25 9.31
CA GLY A 69 -3.53 21.28 9.03
C GLY A 69 -2.08 20.92 9.44
N ALA A 70 -1.86 19.77 10.07
CA ALA A 70 -0.52 19.34 10.47
C ALA A 70 0.36 19.03 9.25
N SER A 71 1.67 19.27 9.37
CA SER A 71 2.63 18.93 8.31
C SER A 71 2.70 17.41 8.13
N PHE A 72 2.54 16.95 6.88
CA PHE A 72 2.64 15.54 6.53
C PHE A 72 4.07 14.99 6.59
N ASP A 73 5.10 15.84 6.52
CA ASP A 73 6.51 15.42 6.44
C ASP A 73 6.91 14.45 7.57
N GLN A 74 6.37 14.66 8.77
CA GLN A 74 6.64 13.84 9.95
C GLN A 74 6.10 12.41 9.82
N PHE A 75 5.03 12.22 9.05
CA PHE A 75 4.35 10.94 8.86
C PHE A 75 4.70 10.27 7.54
N ARG A 76 5.41 10.98 6.65
CA ARG A 76 5.75 10.54 5.30
C ARG A 76 6.37 9.14 5.25
N PRO A 77 7.41 8.80 6.04
CA PRO A 77 8.02 7.47 5.99
C PRO A 77 7.05 6.34 6.36
N ALA A 78 6.24 6.55 7.42
CA ALA A 78 5.28 5.56 7.89
C ALA A 78 4.14 5.37 6.88
N MET A 79 3.61 6.47 6.34
CA MET A 79 2.59 6.47 5.29
C MET A 79 3.04 5.71 4.04
N TRP A 80 4.25 5.98 3.54
CA TRP A 80 4.78 5.29 2.37
C TRP A 80 4.99 3.79 2.59
N ARG A 81 5.38 3.37 3.79
CA ARG A 81 5.45 1.94 4.14
C ARG A 81 4.06 1.32 4.14
N THR A 82 3.10 1.95 4.80
CA THR A 82 1.72 1.46 4.85
C THR A 82 1.11 1.34 3.46
N LEU A 83 1.20 2.36 2.61
CA LEU A 83 0.66 2.31 1.25
C LEU A 83 1.33 1.21 0.39
N ARG A 84 2.63 0.97 0.57
CA ARG A 84 3.32 -0.14 -0.12
C ARG A 84 2.78 -1.49 0.29
N VAL A 85 2.49 -1.70 1.57
CA VAL A 85 1.86 -2.95 2.05
C VAL A 85 0.43 -3.04 1.54
N GLU A 86 -0.37 -1.97 1.67
CA GLU A 86 -1.78 -1.97 1.28
C GLU A 86 -2.01 -2.17 -0.23
N ALA A 87 -1.04 -1.82 -1.06
CA ALA A 87 -1.07 -2.10 -2.50
C ALA A 87 -0.72 -3.56 -2.87
N MET A 88 -0.28 -4.39 -1.92
CA MET A 88 0.05 -5.81 -2.18
C MET A 88 -1.21 -6.70 -2.16
N PRO A 89 -1.15 -7.89 -2.81
CA PRO A 89 -2.25 -8.86 -2.75
C PRO A 89 -2.64 -9.21 -1.30
N PRO A 90 -3.94 -9.46 -0.98
CA PRO A 90 -4.38 -9.80 0.36
C PRO A 90 -3.58 -10.92 1.06
N PRO A 91 -3.20 -12.03 0.38
CA PRO A 91 -2.40 -13.08 1.00
C PRO A 91 -0.99 -12.63 1.39
N VAL A 92 -0.43 -11.62 0.71
CA VAL A 92 0.87 -11.03 1.05
C VAL A 92 0.71 -10.10 2.26
N ARG A 93 -0.33 -9.26 2.27
CA ARG A 93 -0.64 -8.35 3.39
C ARG A 93 -0.81 -9.09 4.71
N SER A 94 -1.63 -10.14 4.72
CA SER A 94 -1.86 -10.96 5.92
C SER A 94 -0.56 -11.56 6.48
N ARG A 95 0.37 -12.00 5.62
CA ARG A 95 1.68 -12.50 6.07
C ARG A 95 2.58 -11.40 6.65
N LEU A 96 2.44 -10.17 6.18
CA LEU A 96 3.20 -9.02 6.65
C LEU A 96 2.65 -8.46 7.97
N GLU A 97 1.35 -8.62 8.22
CA GLU A 97 0.72 -8.29 9.51
C GLU A 97 1.29 -9.15 10.66
N ASP A 98 1.68 -10.39 10.38
CA ASP A 98 2.33 -11.28 11.36
C ASP A 98 3.75 -10.83 11.74
N VAL A 99 4.36 -9.91 10.97
CA VAL A 99 5.71 -9.41 11.25
C VAL A 99 5.64 -8.29 12.29
N VAL A 100 5.94 -8.65 13.54
CA VAL A 100 5.98 -7.72 14.67
C VAL A 100 6.87 -6.50 14.36
N GLY A 101 6.28 -5.32 14.46
CA GLY A 101 6.99 -4.05 14.30
C GLY A 101 7.51 -3.80 12.88
N LEU A 102 6.91 -4.41 11.83
CA LEU A 102 7.34 -4.24 10.43
C LEU A 102 7.60 -2.77 10.05
N ASN A 103 6.69 -1.86 10.41
CA ASN A 103 6.80 -0.43 10.11
C ASN A 103 7.90 0.30 10.91
N SER A 104 8.41 -0.30 11.98
CA SER A 104 9.50 0.22 12.80
C SER A 104 10.87 -0.37 12.44
N LYS A 105 10.90 -1.40 11.57
CA LYS A 105 12.15 -2.01 11.12
C LYS A 105 12.99 -1.06 10.25
N PRO A 106 14.32 -1.25 10.19
CA PRO A 106 15.17 -0.61 9.20
C PRO A 106 14.63 -0.81 7.77
N HIS A 107 14.84 0.16 6.88
CA HIS A 107 14.25 0.13 5.53
C HIS A 107 14.64 -1.15 4.76
N ARG A 108 15.89 -1.61 4.89
CA ARG A 108 16.37 -2.84 4.27
C ARG A 108 15.57 -4.06 4.74
N GLU A 109 15.41 -4.23 6.04
CA GLU A 109 14.64 -5.35 6.60
C GLU A 109 13.17 -5.30 6.18
N PHE A 110 12.56 -4.11 6.17
CA PHE A 110 11.21 -3.91 5.64
C PHE A 110 11.10 -4.40 4.19
N CYS A 111 12.04 -4.03 3.33
CA CYS A 111 12.10 -4.48 1.96
C CYS A 111 12.29 -6.00 1.85
N ASP A 112 13.22 -6.57 2.63
CA ASP A 112 13.51 -8.01 2.63
C ASP A 112 12.26 -8.83 3.02
N HIS A 113 11.51 -8.39 4.04
CA HIS A 113 10.23 -9.00 4.41
C HIS A 113 9.20 -8.93 3.28
N GLY A 114 9.05 -7.76 2.66
CA GLY A 114 8.13 -7.56 1.53
C GLY A 114 8.47 -8.45 0.34
N ILE A 115 9.75 -8.49 -0.06
CA ILE A 115 10.26 -9.33 -1.15
C ILE A 115 9.97 -10.80 -0.84
N HIS A 116 10.35 -11.27 0.35
CA HIS A 116 10.15 -12.66 0.74
C HIS A 116 8.66 -13.06 0.70
N ALA A 117 7.77 -12.21 1.23
CA ALA A 117 6.33 -12.48 1.25
C ALA A 117 5.74 -12.56 -0.18
N VAL A 118 6.15 -11.64 -1.08
CA VAL A 118 5.71 -11.63 -2.48
C VAL A 118 6.25 -12.83 -3.25
N GLU A 119 7.53 -13.17 -3.08
CA GLU A 119 8.13 -14.34 -3.74
C GLU A 119 7.47 -15.64 -3.31
N LYS A 120 7.19 -15.78 -2.01
CA LYS A 120 6.48 -16.94 -1.48
C LYS A 120 5.08 -17.05 -2.06
N TYR A 121 4.34 -15.94 -2.11
CA TYR A 121 3.02 -15.88 -2.75
C TYR A 121 3.07 -16.33 -4.22
N ARG A 122 4.01 -15.80 -5.02
CA ARG A 122 4.18 -16.19 -6.43
C ARG A 122 4.47 -17.68 -6.61
N LYS A 123 5.32 -18.25 -5.73
CA LYS A 123 5.61 -19.69 -5.74
C LYS A 123 4.39 -20.53 -5.40
N ASP A 124 3.59 -20.10 -4.43
CA ASP A 124 2.36 -20.79 -4.01
C ASP A 124 1.31 -20.74 -5.14
N GLU A 125 1.11 -19.59 -5.80
CA GLU A 125 0.22 -19.48 -6.97
C GLU A 125 0.64 -20.36 -8.13
N GLN A 126 1.94 -20.44 -8.42
CA GLN A 126 2.45 -21.27 -9.51
C GLN A 126 2.15 -22.75 -9.23
N LYS A 127 2.40 -23.22 -8.01
CA LYS A 127 2.11 -24.60 -7.60
C LYS A 127 0.62 -24.94 -7.73
N LEU A 128 -0.26 -24.03 -7.35
CA LEU A 128 -1.71 -24.22 -7.48
C LEU A 128 -2.12 -24.36 -8.96
N LYS A 129 -1.60 -23.49 -9.83
CA LYS A 129 -1.85 -23.56 -11.29
C LYS A 129 -1.35 -24.86 -11.91
N ASP A 130 -0.20 -25.35 -11.46
CA ASP A 130 0.37 -26.60 -11.98
C ASP A 130 -0.45 -27.82 -11.52
N GLN A 131 -0.90 -27.83 -10.26
CA GLN A 131 -1.80 -28.88 -9.73
C GLN A 131 -3.16 -28.89 -10.42
N GLU A 132 -3.73 -27.71 -10.69
CA GLU A 132 -5.01 -27.58 -11.40
C GLU A 132 -4.90 -28.11 -12.82
N LYS A 133 -3.84 -27.74 -13.56
CA LYS A 133 -3.56 -28.28 -14.90
C LYS A 133 -3.40 -29.80 -14.89
N GLU A 134 -2.70 -30.34 -13.91
CA GLU A 134 -2.53 -31.79 -13.79
C GLU A 134 -3.87 -32.49 -13.51
N THR A 135 -4.71 -31.90 -12.66
CA THR A 135 -6.05 -32.42 -12.34
C THR A 135 -6.97 -32.37 -13.57
N GLN A 136 -6.99 -31.24 -14.29
CA GLN A 136 -7.72 -31.07 -15.55
C GLN A 136 -7.28 -32.08 -16.62
N TRP A 137 -5.96 -32.29 -16.76
CA TRP A 137 -5.41 -33.27 -17.68
C TRP A 137 -5.87 -34.69 -17.34
N LYS A 138 -5.83 -35.08 -16.06
CA LYS A 138 -6.32 -36.40 -15.60
C LYS A 138 -7.81 -36.61 -15.89
N LEU A 139 -8.64 -35.58 -15.70
CA LEU A 139 -10.09 -35.66 -15.95
C LEU A 139 -10.42 -35.75 -17.44
N THR A 140 -9.60 -35.18 -18.33
CA THR A 140 -9.82 -35.22 -19.78
C THR A 140 -9.39 -36.56 -20.41
N GLN A 141 -8.62 -37.37 -19.68
CA GLN A 141 -8.18 -38.71 -20.11
C GLN A 141 -9.12 -39.84 -19.64
N LEU A 142 -10.18 -39.51 -18.91
CA LEU A 142 -11.27 -40.40 -18.49
C LEU A 142 -12.46 -40.24 -19.44
#